data_AF-A0A8T7IQH0-F1
#
_entry.id   AF-A0A8T7IQH0-F1
#
_cell.length_a   1.000
_cell.length_b   1.000
_cell.length_c   1.000
_cell.angle_alpha   90.00
_cell.angle_beta   90.00
_cell.angle_gamma   90.00
#
_symmetry.space_group_name_H-M   'P 1'
#
loop_
_entity.id
_entity.type
_entity.pdbx_description
1 polymer ?
#
loop_
_entity_poly.entity_id
_entity_poly.type
_entity_poly.pdbx_seq_one_letter_code
_entity_poly.pdbx_strand_id
1 'polypeptide(L)'
;MFKKVSSSSVCDWTGALPESCIVVLNGWGFTADVWQAFSGYIGREVFVASVPDNQVFSDVWLTQLGESIPKSAHLIAWSIGVKFASALWMQGVRWQTTSLVSGTTKFIREDGLGLRALDFKKFARRVDRGGESARQYFAALVAHGCERKVQPVEYLQSDLENYSKALEVLAENEEPARFSNPVVEVVGDRDVMVACESSGVSTALRVIRGAAHQLPLAFARELSDIIKAQISQEDYRQRIAESFGRAAARYDQVAELQQRVAKKLITSHAFSGGELVLDVGCGTGYLSQLILEKSGVKPVGVDISAQMIDRYSQRGFTGYVADAESLPFADGSVDVIVSSLAIQWCAFPERVFKEFRRVLKPSGRVVLATLADGTLCELQRAADQSQLGRRINRFPPIEDWCRFAESAEFAVEMASYNEGVSAKTFTQLLRHLRDIGANCVIGGDRAALNRGEIDRWGQALATLCKGGFNTTYHVVEIELT
;
A
#
# COMPACT_ATOMS: atom_id res chain seq x y z
N MET A 1 14.54 -16.48 -18.41
CA MET A 1 14.15 -16.33 -16.99
C MET A 1 12.68 -15.95 -16.85
N PHE A 2 12.21 -14.92 -17.55
CA PHE A 2 10.83 -14.46 -17.47
C PHE A 2 10.00 -14.85 -18.70
N LYS A 3 8.76 -15.26 -18.47
CA LYS A 3 7.73 -15.49 -19.49
C LYS A 3 6.63 -14.44 -19.31
N LYS A 4 6.31 -13.70 -20.36
CA LYS A 4 5.19 -12.74 -20.32
C LYS A 4 3.88 -13.51 -20.45
N VAL A 5 2.97 -13.31 -19.51
CA VAL A 5 1.64 -13.93 -19.53
C VAL A 5 0.63 -12.83 -19.85
N SER A 6 0.03 -12.89 -21.04
CA SER A 6 -1.01 -11.96 -21.49
C SER A 6 -2.24 -12.72 -21.97
N SER A 7 -3.38 -12.03 -22.02
CA SER A 7 -4.64 -12.58 -22.55
C SER A 7 -4.58 -12.91 -24.04
N SER A 8 -3.58 -12.42 -24.79
CA SER A 8 -3.53 -12.49 -26.26
C SER A 8 -2.29 -13.16 -26.88
N SER A 9 -1.26 -13.51 -26.11
CA SER A 9 -0.18 -14.42 -26.54
C SER A 9 0.85 -14.65 -25.43
N VAL A 10 1.48 -15.83 -25.49
CA VAL A 10 2.65 -16.22 -24.70
C VAL A 10 3.89 -15.90 -25.52
N CYS A 11 4.76 -15.02 -25.03
CA CYS A 11 6.07 -14.78 -25.64
C CYS A 11 7.16 -14.95 -24.58
N ASP A 12 8.21 -15.68 -24.93
CA ASP A 12 9.48 -15.62 -24.21
C ASP A 12 10.09 -14.24 -24.42
N TRP A 13 10.49 -13.59 -23.33
CA TRP A 13 10.82 -12.18 -23.35
C TRP A 13 12.29 -11.94 -23.04
N THR A 14 12.96 -11.15 -23.89
CA THR A 14 14.37 -10.76 -23.78
C THR A 14 14.47 -9.23 -23.71
N GLY A 15 14.81 -8.67 -22.55
CA GLY A 15 14.93 -7.21 -22.33
C GLY A 15 15.00 -6.79 -20.86
N ALA A 16 14.95 -5.48 -20.57
CA ALA A 16 14.85 -4.91 -19.21
C ALA A 16 13.38 -4.58 -18.85
N LEU A 17 12.90 -5.09 -17.71
CA LEU A 17 11.45 -5.16 -17.42
C LEU A 17 10.86 -3.74 -17.32
N PRO A 18 9.59 -3.53 -17.71
CA PRO A 18 8.95 -2.24 -17.55
C PRO A 18 8.89 -1.79 -16.08
N GLU A 19 8.97 -0.48 -15.83
CA GLU A 19 8.71 0.06 -14.49
C GLU A 19 7.26 -0.22 -14.05
N SER A 20 7.05 -0.41 -12.73
CA SER A 20 5.73 -0.68 -12.13
C SER A 20 4.98 -1.91 -12.70
N CYS A 21 5.71 -2.85 -13.32
CA CYS A 21 5.16 -4.12 -13.77
C CYS A 21 4.86 -5.07 -12.60
N ILE A 22 4.09 -6.13 -12.87
CA ILE A 22 3.89 -7.23 -11.92
C ILE A 22 4.86 -8.34 -12.26
N VAL A 23 5.68 -8.73 -11.28
CA VAL A 23 6.58 -9.87 -11.40
C VAL A 23 6.13 -10.97 -10.45
N VAL A 24 5.96 -12.17 -10.99
CA VAL A 24 5.60 -13.35 -10.21
C VAL A 24 6.83 -14.25 -10.07
N LEU A 25 7.25 -14.54 -8.84
CA LEU A 25 8.09 -15.69 -8.55
C LEU A 25 7.20 -16.93 -8.45
N ASN A 26 7.26 -17.78 -9.47
CA ASN A 26 6.31 -18.86 -9.63
C ASN A 26 6.46 -19.94 -8.55
N GLY A 27 5.38 -20.70 -8.36
CA GLY A 27 5.41 -21.94 -7.59
C GLY A 27 6.25 -23.00 -8.31
N TRP A 28 6.88 -23.85 -7.52
CA TRP A 28 7.74 -24.91 -8.01
C TRP A 28 6.97 -25.96 -8.81
N GLY A 29 7.54 -26.41 -9.93
CA GLY A 29 6.95 -27.43 -10.80
C GLY A 29 5.80 -26.98 -11.68
N PHE A 30 5.38 -25.70 -11.59
CA PHE A 30 4.32 -25.15 -12.42
C PHE A 30 4.88 -24.34 -13.60
N THR A 31 4.25 -24.47 -14.77
CA THR A 31 4.47 -23.57 -15.88
C THR A 31 3.87 -22.19 -15.56
N ALA A 32 4.32 -21.15 -16.29
CA ALA A 32 3.77 -19.80 -16.11
C ALA A 32 2.28 -19.70 -16.49
N ASP A 33 1.75 -20.66 -17.26
CA ASP A 33 0.38 -20.62 -17.79
C ASP A 33 -0.67 -20.74 -16.66
N VAL A 34 -0.24 -21.19 -15.47
CA VAL A 34 -1.03 -21.18 -14.23
C VAL A 34 -1.55 -19.77 -13.86
N TRP A 35 -0.88 -18.71 -14.34
CA TRP A 35 -1.26 -17.31 -14.09
C TRP A 35 -2.12 -16.69 -15.20
N GLN A 36 -2.49 -17.45 -16.24
CA GLN A 36 -3.22 -16.90 -17.39
C GLN A 36 -4.56 -16.29 -16.98
N ALA A 37 -5.36 -17.00 -16.19
CA ALA A 37 -6.63 -16.50 -15.68
C ALA A 37 -6.44 -15.23 -14.83
N PHE A 38 -5.43 -15.21 -13.96
CA PHE A 38 -5.09 -14.06 -13.13
C PHE A 38 -4.73 -12.83 -13.98
N SER A 39 -3.90 -13.02 -15.02
CA SER A 39 -3.47 -11.94 -15.91
C SER A 39 -4.66 -11.28 -16.63
N GLY A 40 -5.68 -12.06 -16.97
CA GLY A 40 -6.93 -11.55 -17.56
C GLY A 40 -7.74 -10.66 -16.61
N TYR A 41 -7.61 -10.85 -15.30
CA TYR A 41 -8.31 -10.02 -14.32
C TYR A 41 -7.48 -8.84 -13.85
N ILE A 42 -6.17 -8.98 -13.65
CA ILE A 42 -5.32 -7.98 -12.98
C ILE A 42 -5.23 -6.64 -13.72
N GLY A 43 -5.42 -6.64 -15.04
CA GLY A 43 -5.43 -5.42 -15.86
C GLY A 43 -4.06 -4.72 -15.96
N ARG A 44 -2.98 -5.46 -15.68
CA ARG A 44 -1.57 -5.04 -15.80
C ARG A 44 -0.76 -6.16 -16.45
N GLU A 45 0.38 -5.80 -17.02
CA GLU A 45 1.31 -6.80 -17.55
C GLU A 45 1.91 -7.65 -16.42
N VAL A 46 1.86 -8.98 -16.61
CA VAL A 46 2.37 -9.97 -15.66
C VAL A 46 3.55 -10.70 -16.28
N PHE A 47 4.68 -10.68 -15.58
CA PHE A 47 5.90 -11.38 -15.95
C PHE A 47 6.16 -12.48 -14.93
N VAL A 48 6.24 -13.73 -15.37
CA VAL A 48 6.44 -14.87 -14.48
C VAL A 48 7.88 -15.35 -14.59
N ALA A 49 8.60 -15.32 -13.47
CA ALA A 49 9.90 -15.96 -13.31
C ALA A 49 9.69 -17.43 -12.96
N SER A 50 10.01 -18.32 -13.89
CA SER A 50 10.03 -19.75 -13.59
C SER A 50 11.28 -20.09 -12.79
N VAL A 51 11.10 -20.86 -11.72
CA VAL A 51 12.19 -21.36 -10.90
C VAL A 51 12.87 -22.50 -11.68
N PRO A 52 14.19 -22.44 -11.96
CA PRO A 52 14.87 -23.45 -12.76
C PRO A 52 15.07 -24.75 -11.98
N ASP A 53 14.69 -25.88 -12.57
CA ASP A 53 14.64 -27.20 -11.92
C ASP A 53 15.98 -27.70 -11.37
N ASN A 54 17.10 -27.28 -11.97
CA ASN A 54 18.46 -27.76 -11.66
C ASN A 54 19.32 -26.76 -10.85
N GLN A 55 18.88 -25.52 -10.69
CA GLN A 55 19.65 -24.40 -10.11
C GLN A 55 19.00 -23.76 -8.89
N VAL A 56 18.05 -24.47 -8.28
CA VAL A 56 17.05 -23.95 -7.34
C VAL A 56 17.65 -23.11 -6.20
N PHE A 57 18.94 -23.21 -5.88
CA PHE A 57 19.61 -22.37 -4.88
C PHE A 57 21.04 -21.94 -5.25
N SER A 58 21.34 -21.69 -6.53
CA SER A 58 22.64 -21.04 -6.83
C SER A 58 22.57 -19.54 -6.51
N ASP A 59 23.51 -19.04 -5.71
CA ASP A 59 23.65 -17.60 -5.43
C ASP A 59 23.71 -16.79 -6.72
N VAL A 60 24.36 -17.34 -7.75
CA VAL A 60 24.45 -16.73 -9.09
C VAL A 60 23.07 -16.48 -9.70
N TRP A 61 22.17 -17.48 -9.65
CA TRP A 61 20.83 -17.34 -10.20
C TRP A 61 19.99 -16.34 -9.39
N LEU A 62 20.10 -16.38 -8.06
CA LEU A 62 19.40 -15.42 -7.18
C LEU A 62 19.87 -13.98 -7.45
N THR A 63 21.17 -13.74 -7.53
CA THR A 63 21.70 -12.41 -7.85
C THR A 63 21.21 -11.93 -9.21
N GLN A 64 21.27 -12.76 -10.25
CA GLN A 64 20.75 -12.41 -11.57
C GLN A 64 19.25 -12.11 -11.57
N LEU A 65 18.47 -12.86 -10.78
CA LEU A 65 17.04 -12.62 -10.60
C LEU A 65 16.79 -11.26 -9.96
N GLY A 66 17.50 -10.95 -8.88
CA GLY A 66 17.40 -9.69 -8.15
C GLY A 66 17.76 -8.48 -9.02
N GLU A 67 18.82 -8.58 -9.82
CA GLU A 67 19.24 -7.52 -10.75
C GLU A 67 18.26 -7.29 -11.90
N SER A 68 17.52 -8.32 -12.30
CA SER A 68 16.58 -8.25 -13.42
C SER A 68 15.23 -7.64 -13.06
N ILE A 69 14.85 -7.63 -11.77
CA ILE A 69 13.56 -7.12 -11.31
C ILE A 69 13.70 -5.65 -10.88
N PRO A 70 12.96 -4.71 -11.50
CA PRO A 70 13.08 -3.30 -11.15
C PRO A 70 12.53 -3.05 -9.74
N LYS A 71 13.11 -2.08 -9.03
CA LYS A 71 12.66 -1.71 -7.67
C LYS A 71 11.23 -1.18 -7.63
N SER A 72 10.74 -0.63 -8.76
CA SER A 72 9.36 -0.20 -8.93
C SER A 72 8.38 -1.35 -9.18
N ALA A 73 8.84 -2.60 -9.34
CA ALA A 73 7.93 -3.72 -9.58
C ALA A 73 7.03 -4.02 -8.37
N HIS A 74 5.88 -4.62 -8.65
CA HIS A 74 5.03 -5.26 -7.65
C HIS A 74 5.30 -6.77 -7.69
N LEU A 75 5.88 -7.30 -6.62
CA LEU A 75 6.23 -8.71 -6.53
C LEU A 75 5.05 -9.55 -6.06
N ILE A 76 4.82 -10.69 -6.71
CA ILE A 76 3.97 -11.77 -6.24
C ILE A 76 4.86 -12.99 -6.06
N ALA A 77 4.86 -13.60 -4.89
CA ALA A 77 5.64 -14.78 -4.60
C ALA A 77 4.68 -15.89 -4.19
N TRP A 78 4.58 -16.95 -5.01
CA TRP A 78 3.65 -18.05 -4.75
C TRP A 78 4.39 -19.31 -4.33
N SER A 79 3.89 -19.99 -3.29
CA SER A 79 4.48 -21.25 -2.81
C SER A 79 5.97 -21.09 -2.48
N ILE A 80 6.87 -21.91 -3.04
CA ILE A 80 8.33 -21.78 -2.87
C ILE A 80 8.85 -20.39 -3.27
N GLY A 81 8.15 -19.67 -4.16
CA GLY A 81 8.51 -18.33 -4.59
C GLY A 81 8.74 -17.38 -3.41
N VAL A 82 8.08 -17.63 -2.28
CA VAL A 82 8.24 -16.88 -1.03
C VAL A 82 9.64 -17.06 -0.42
N LYS A 83 10.24 -18.25 -0.50
CA LYS A 83 11.64 -18.46 -0.06
C LYS A 83 12.60 -17.62 -0.89
N PHE A 84 12.40 -17.55 -2.22
CA PHE A 84 13.23 -16.71 -3.09
C PHE A 84 13.05 -15.23 -2.84
N ALA A 85 11.80 -14.78 -2.64
CA ALA A 85 11.53 -13.40 -2.26
C ALA A 85 12.25 -13.03 -0.94
N SER A 86 12.23 -13.93 0.05
CA SER A 86 12.93 -13.76 1.33
C SER A 86 14.45 -13.68 1.13
N ALA A 87 15.05 -14.60 0.36
CA ALA A 87 16.48 -14.59 0.09
C ALA A 87 16.95 -13.30 -0.61
N LEU A 88 16.25 -12.88 -1.67
CA LEU A 88 16.51 -11.63 -2.38
C LEU A 88 16.37 -10.41 -1.46
N TRP A 89 15.40 -10.46 -0.54
CA TRP A 89 15.22 -9.41 0.44
C TRP A 89 16.40 -9.32 1.42
N MET A 90 16.91 -10.45 1.91
CA MET A 90 18.11 -10.47 2.75
C MET A 90 19.34 -9.92 2.02
N GLN A 91 19.39 -10.06 0.69
CA GLN A 91 20.43 -9.46 -0.18
C GLN A 91 20.20 -7.96 -0.45
N GLY A 92 19.19 -7.33 0.15
CA GLY A 92 18.93 -5.89 0.00
C GLY A 92 18.07 -5.53 -1.21
N VAL A 93 17.52 -6.50 -1.95
CA VAL A 93 16.58 -6.23 -3.04
C VAL A 93 15.25 -5.77 -2.44
N ARG A 94 14.67 -4.72 -3.00
CA ARG A 94 13.43 -4.08 -2.52
C ARG A 94 12.50 -3.83 -3.69
N TRP A 95 11.21 -4.00 -3.44
CA TRP A 95 10.14 -3.80 -4.42
C TRP A 95 9.05 -2.90 -3.86
N GLN A 96 8.25 -2.33 -4.75
CA GLN A 96 7.18 -1.41 -4.39
C GLN A 96 6.13 -2.06 -3.48
N THR A 97 5.70 -3.28 -3.80
CA THR A 97 4.84 -4.11 -2.94
C THR A 97 5.25 -5.57 -3.03
N THR A 98 4.95 -6.35 -2.01
CA THR A 98 5.15 -7.81 -2.03
C THR A 98 3.85 -8.52 -1.66
N SER A 99 3.43 -9.50 -2.47
CA SER A 99 2.28 -10.36 -2.18
C SER A 99 2.78 -11.78 -1.97
N LEU A 100 2.62 -12.33 -0.77
CA LEU A 100 2.98 -13.70 -0.44
C LEU A 100 1.72 -14.56 -0.59
N VAL A 101 1.69 -15.44 -1.58
CA VAL A 101 0.50 -16.23 -1.92
C VAL A 101 0.76 -17.68 -1.58
N SER A 102 -0.05 -18.29 -0.71
CA SER A 102 0.09 -19.69 -0.27
C SER A 102 1.55 -20.09 -0.07
N GLY A 103 2.32 -19.21 0.60
CA GLY A 103 3.73 -19.41 0.84
C GLY A 103 3.98 -19.73 2.29
N THR A 104 4.98 -20.54 2.55
CA THR A 104 5.44 -20.84 3.90
C THR A 104 6.95 -20.73 3.97
N THR A 105 7.45 -20.27 5.10
CA THR A 105 8.87 -20.33 5.44
C THR A 105 9.25 -21.66 6.04
N LYS A 106 8.28 -22.41 6.59
CA LYS A 106 8.41 -23.78 7.07
C LYS A 106 7.58 -24.73 6.22
N PHE A 107 8.22 -25.48 5.33
CA PHE A 107 7.50 -26.39 4.43
C PHE A 107 6.95 -27.63 5.14
N ILE A 108 7.68 -28.13 6.15
CA ILE A 108 7.31 -29.33 6.91
C ILE A 108 6.84 -28.90 8.30
N ARG A 109 5.66 -29.34 8.71
CA ARG A 109 5.14 -29.09 10.06
C ARG A 109 5.72 -30.07 11.10
N GLU A 110 6.08 -29.54 12.26
CA GLU A 110 6.33 -30.31 13.49
C GLU A 110 5.02 -30.50 14.28
N ASP A 111 4.25 -29.41 14.47
CA ASP A 111 2.94 -29.40 15.13
C ASP A 111 1.91 -28.57 14.31
N GLY A 112 0.62 -28.92 14.31
CA GLY A 112 -0.42 -28.03 13.73
C GLY A 112 -0.51 -28.02 12.20
N LEU A 113 -0.65 -26.85 11.54
CA LEU A 113 -0.92 -26.66 10.09
C LEU A 113 0.36 -26.59 9.23
N GLY A 114 0.31 -27.06 7.97
CA GLY A 114 1.47 -27.23 7.05
C GLY A 114 1.55 -28.65 6.47
N LEU A 115 2.45 -28.92 5.50
CA LEU A 115 2.54 -30.25 4.89
C LEU A 115 3.06 -31.27 5.91
N ARG A 116 2.32 -32.38 6.13
CA ARG A 116 2.77 -33.45 7.05
C ARG A 116 4.11 -33.99 6.57
N ALA A 117 5.04 -34.20 7.51
CA ALA A 117 6.29 -34.93 7.25
C ALA A 117 6.05 -36.27 6.54
N LEU A 118 4.94 -36.96 6.85
CA LEU A 118 4.55 -38.19 6.16
C LEU A 118 4.16 -37.97 4.69
N ASP A 119 3.39 -36.93 4.38
CA ASP A 119 2.99 -36.61 3.01
C ASP A 119 4.19 -36.11 2.20
N PHE A 120 5.08 -35.33 2.83
CA PHE A 120 6.37 -34.94 2.26
C PHE A 120 7.22 -36.18 1.89
N LYS A 121 7.43 -37.11 2.82
CA LYS A 121 8.16 -38.36 2.57
C LYS A 121 7.51 -39.21 1.48
N LYS A 122 6.16 -39.26 1.43
CA LYS A 122 5.41 -39.96 0.39
C LYS A 122 5.60 -39.31 -0.98
N PHE A 123 5.69 -38.00 -1.04
CA PHE A 123 5.97 -37.28 -2.28
C PHE A 123 7.42 -37.49 -2.73
N ALA A 124 8.39 -37.31 -1.84
CA ALA A 124 9.81 -37.51 -2.14
C ALA A 124 10.10 -38.91 -2.71
N ARG A 125 9.55 -39.97 -2.10
CA ARG A 125 9.68 -41.34 -2.62
C ARG A 125 9.06 -41.55 -4.01
N ARG A 126 8.06 -40.75 -4.40
CA ARG A 126 7.46 -40.82 -5.73
C ARG A 126 8.33 -40.08 -6.75
N VAL A 127 8.90 -38.95 -6.37
CA VAL A 127 9.90 -38.23 -7.18
C VAL A 127 11.09 -39.16 -7.47
N ASP A 128 11.64 -39.84 -6.46
CA ASP A 128 12.76 -40.80 -6.62
C ASP A 128 12.44 -41.99 -7.54
N ARG A 129 11.15 -42.31 -7.72
CA ARG A 129 10.67 -43.41 -8.58
C ARG A 129 10.30 -42.95 -9.99
N GLY A 130 10.34 -41.65 -10.24
CA GLY A 130 9.98 -41.01 -11.51
C GLY A 130 8.49 -41.00 -11.83
N GLY A 131 8.14 -40.16 -12.81
CA GLY A 131 6.97 -40.31 -13.67
C GLY A 131 5.75 -39.48 -13.31
N GLU A 132 4.67 -39.86 -14.00
CA GLU A 132 3.31 -39.34 -13.88
C GLU A 132 2.72 -39.51 -12.47
N SER A 133 3.17 -40.52 -11.70
CA SER A 133 2.66 -40.76 -10.34
C SER A 133 3.04 -39.64 -9.37
N ALA A 134 4.24 -39.07 -9.49
CA ALA A 134 4.66 -37.93 -8.68
C ALA A 134 3.86 -36.67 -9.05
N ARG A 135 3.66 -36.42 -10.36
CA ARG A 135 2.82 -35.33 -10.87
C ARG A 135 1.39 -35.39 -10.34
N GLN A 136 0.74 -36.55 -10.47
CA GLN A 136 -0.63 -36.73 -10.02
C GLN A 136 -0.77 -36.55 -8.51
N TYR A 137 0.18 -37.08 -7.73
CA TYR A 137 0.17 -36.91 -6.28
C TYR A 137 0.36 -35.45 -5.87
N PHE A 138 1.30 -34.72 -6.50
CA PHE A 138 1.52 -33.32 -6.22
C PHE A 138 0.31 -32.46 -6.60
N ALA A 139 -0.26 -32.68 -7.79
CA ALA A 139 -1.49 -32.00 -8.22
C ALA A 139 -2.64 -32.23 -7.23
N ALA A 140 -2.78 -33.46 -6.71
CA ALA A 140 -3.79 -33.78 -5.71
C ALA A 140 -3.53 -33.09 -4.36
N LEU A 141 -2.27 -32.95 -3.93
CA LEU A 141 -1.91 -32.21 -2.72
C LEU A 141 -2.24 -30.71 -2.84
N VAL A 142 -1.84 -30.08 -3.95
CA VAL A 142 -2.10 -28.66 -4.23
C VAL A 142 -3.61 -28.37 -4.27
N ALA A 143 -4.41 -29.31 -4.79
CA ALA A 143 -5.86 -29.20 -4.89
C ALA A 143 -6.63 -29.63 -3.64
N HIS A 144 -5.95 -30.22 -2.65
CA HIS A 144 -6.62 -30.87 -1.54
C HIS A 144 -7.45 -29.87 -0.73
N GLY A 145 -8.72 -30.21 -0.48
CA GLY A 145 -9.65 -29.37 0.28
C GLY A 145 -10.32 -28.25 -0.54
N CYS A 146 -9.86 -27.96 -1.76
CA CYS A 146 -10.42 -26.92 -2.61
C CYS A 146 -11.88 -27.22 -3.01
N GLU A 147 -12.77 -26.24 -2.86
CA GLU A 147 -14.18 -26.37 -3.27
C GLU A 147 -14.38 -26.28 -4.78
N ARG A 148 -13.47 -25.57 -5.47
CA ARG A 148 -13.49 -25.44 -6.93
C ARG A 148 -12.69 -26.56 -7.57
N LYS A 149 -13.32 -27.26 -8.51
CA LYS A 149 -12.67 -28.30 -9.31
C LYS A 149 -11.82 -27.64 -10.40
N VAL A 150 -10.51 -27.77 -10.28
CA VAL A 150 -9.53 -27.44 -11.33
C VAL A 150 -8.59 -28.63 -11.51
N GLN A 151 -7.82 -28.64 -12.60
CA GLN A 151 -6.86 -29.70 -12.91
C GLN A 151 -5.43 -29.15 -12.90
N PRO A 152 -4.77 -29.03 -11.74
CA PRO A 152 -3.42 -28.45 -11.66
C PRO A 152 -2.38 -29.23 -12.45
N VAL A 153 -2.62 -30.53 -12.65
CA VAL A 153 -1.72 -31.44 -13.38
C VAL A 153 -1.43 -30.98 -14.81
N GLU A 154 -2.37 -30.27 -15.44
CA GLU A 154 -2.22 -29.70 -16.80
C GLU A 154 -1.17 -28.58 -16.86
N TYR A 155 -0.90 -27.95 -15.71
CA TYR A 155 0.02 -26.83 -15.57
C TYR A 155 1.35 -27.24 -14.93
N LEU A 156 1.54 -28.53 -14.62
CA LEU A 156 2.81 -29.04 -14.12
C LEU A 156 3.79 -29.27 -15.27
N GLN A 157 5.07 -28.95 -15.04
CA GLN A 157 6.15 -29.27 -15.95
C GLN A 157 6.29 -30.80 -16.11
N SER A 158 6.75 -31.24 -17.29
CA SER A 158 6.86 -32.67 -17.62
C SER A 158 7.93 -33.41 -16.81
N ASP A 159 8.96 -32.69 -16.35
CA ASP A 159 10.20 -33.29 -15.88
C ASP A 159 10.35 -33.21 -14.36
N LEU A 160 9.26 -33.45 -13.61
CA LEU A 160 9.26 -33.48 -12.13
C LEU A 160 10.24 -34.53 -11.54
N GLU A 161 10.87 -35.38 -12.34
CA GLU A 161 11.78 -36.43 -11.89
C GLU A 161 13.15 -35.88 -11.44
N ASN A 162 13.53 -34.66 -11.89
CA ASN A 162 14.81 -34.02 -11.56
C ASN A 162 14.79 -33.24 -10.22
N TYR A 163 13.78 -33.49 -9.39
CA TYR A 163 13.30 -32.56 -8.36
C TYR A 163 13.85 -32.84 -6.95
N SER A 164 14.65 -33.90 -6.78
CA SER A 164 15.20 -34.31 -5.48
C SER A 164 15.99 -33.20 -4.78
N LYS A 165 16.73 -32.37 -5.53
CA LYS A 165 17.52 -31.26 -4.95
C LYS A 165 16.65 -30.09 -4.45
N ALA A 166 15.50 -29.83 -5.06
CA ALA A 166 14.56 -28.84 -4.55
C ALA A 166 13.85 -29.30 -3.27
N LEU A 167 13.61 -30.61 -3.14
CA LEU A 167 13.05 -31.18 -1.92
C LEU A 167 14.00 -31.03 -0.72
N GLU A 168 15.31 -31.16 -0.93
CA GLU A 168 16.32 -30.92 0.11
C GLU A 168 16.18 -29.51 0.69
N VAL A 169 16.08 -28.49 -0.17
CA VAL A 169 15.99 -27.10 0.32
C VAL A 169 14.61 -26.72 0.83
N LEU A 170 13.56 -27.40 0.36
CA LEU A 170 12.24 -27.32 1.00
C LEU A 170 12.27 -27.89 2.42
N ALA A 171 13.09 -28.91 2.69
CA ALA A 171 13.22 -29.51 4.01
C ALA A 171 14.06 -28.66 4.99
N GLU A 172 14.86 -27.71 4.50
CA GLU A 172 15.61 -26.77 5.34
C GLU A 172 14.68 -25.74 5.99
N ASN A 173 14.84 -25.58 7.31
CA ASN A 173 14.12 -24.61 8.12
C ASN A 173 14.90 -23.28 8.13
N GLU A 174 14.31 -22.22 7.58
CA GLU A 174 14.84 -20.87 7.68
C GLU A 174 13.81 -19.94 8.33
N GLU A 175 14.30 -18.97 9.12
CA GLU A 175 13.46 -17.88 9.61
C GLU A 175 13.17 -16.90 8.45
N PRO A 176 11.91 -16.45 8.29
CA PRO A 176 11.60 -15.44 7.28
C PRO A 176 12.38 -14.16 7.49
N ALA A 177 12.81 -13.55 6.39
CA ALA A 177 13.23 -12.16 6.42
C ALA A 177 12.04 -11.27 6.75
N ARG A 178 12.26 -10.26 7.62
CA ARG A 178 11.26 -9.21 7.85
C ARG A 178 11.22 -8.27 6.67
N PHE A 179 10.14 -8.35 5.89
CA PHE A 179 9.84 -7.37 4.85
C PHE A 179 9.48 -6.02 5.49
N SER A 180 9.86 -4.92 4.83
CA SER A 180 9.62 -3.55 5.29
C SER A 180 8.80 -2.73 4.29
N ASN A 181 8.44 -3.33 3.15
CA ASN A 181 7.48 -2.77 2.20
C ASN A 181 6.07 -3.29 2.54
N PRO A 182 5.00 -2.71 1.97
CA PRO A 182 3.66 -3.27 2.14
C PRO A 182 3.65 -4.74 1.68
N VAL A 183 3.28 -5.63 2.61
CA VAL A 183 3.23 -7.07 2.37
C VAL A 183 1.86 -7.61 2.72
N VAL A 184 1.16 -8.14 1.72
CA VAL A 184 -0.09 -8.88 1.91
C VAL A 184 0.18 -10.37 1.76
N GLU A 185 -0.24 -11.13 2.78
CA GLU A 185 -0.35 -12.59 2.70
C GLU A 185 -1.73 -12.98 2.20
N VAL A 186 -1.78 -13.88 1.22
CA VAL A 186 -3.02 -14.44 0.70
C VAL A 186 -2.96 -15.96 0.84
N VAL A 187 -3.86 -16.53 1.63
CA VAL A 187 -3.92 -17.97 1.89
C VAL A 187 -5.34 -18.49 1.71
N GLY A 188 -5.45 -19.78 1.38
CA GLY A 188 -6.73 -20.49 1.41
C GLY A 188 -7.00 -21.06 2.80
N ASP A 189 -8.25 -21.00 3.27
CA ASP A 189 -8.65 -21.58 4.57
C ASP A 189 -8.60 -23.12 4.61
N ARG A 190 -8.45 -23.77 3.44
CA ARG A 190 -8.32 -25.22 3.29
C ARG A 190 -6.98 -25.63 2.71
N ASP A 191 -6.01 -24.72 2.68
CA ASP A 191 -4.64 -25.06 2.27
C ASP A 191 -4.02 -26.02 3.31
N VAL A 192 -3.71 -27.24 2.87
CA VAL A 192 -3.07 -28.25 3.73
C VAL A 192 -1.55 -28.17 3.73
N MET A 193 -0.98 -27.37 2.84
CA MET A 193 0.47 -27.21 2.70
C MET A 193 0.98 -25.97 3.41
N VAL A 194 0.13 -24.94 3.57
CA VAL A 194 0.44 -23.69 4.26
C VAL A 194 -0.61 -23.39 5.32
N ALA A 195 -0.17 -22.94 6.49
CA ALA A 195 -1.09 -22.57 7.58
C ALA A 195 -1.91 -21.33 7.23
N CYS A 196 -3.19 -21.34 7.64
CA CYS A 196 -4.08 -20.18 7.54
C CYS A 196 -3.87 -19.22 8.72
N GLU A 197 -2.63 -18.82 8.95
CA GLU A 197 -2.21 -17.96 10.05
C GLU A 197 -1.21 -16.91 9.54
N SER A 198 -1.11 -15.78 10.21
CA SER A 198 -0.13 -14.75 9.84
C SER A 198 1.26 -15.24 10.16
N SER A 199 2.21 -15.05 9.25
CA SER A 199 3.62 -15.38 9.52
C SER A 199 4.29 -14.40 10.50
N GLY A 200 3.60 -13.30 10.86
CA GLY A 200 4.18 -12.18 11.61
C GLY A 200 5.07 -11.26 10.76
N VAL A 201 5.16 -11.52 9.45
CA VAL A 201 5.98 -10.77 8.49
C VAL A 201 5.13 -9.83 7.61
N SER A 202 3.84 -10.13 7.46
CA SER A 202 2.93 -9.35 6.62
C SER A 202 2.29 -8.17 7.37
N THR A 203 1.96 -7.11 6.63
CA THR A 203 1.11 -6.02 7.16
C THR A 203 -0.36 -6.44 7.21
N ALA A 204 -0.75 -7.45 6.43
CA ALA A 204 -2.10 -7.98 6.44
C ALA A 204 -2.19 -9.42 5.93
N LEU A 205 -2.99 -10.24 6.61
CA LEU A 205 -3.43 -11.55 6.13
C LEU A 205 -4.79 -11.44 5.42
N ARG A 206 -4.94 -12.11 4.28
CA ARG A 206 -6.18 -12.25 3.52
C ARG A 206 -6.47 -13.73 3.30
N VAL A 207 -7.61 -14.17 3.79
CA VAL A 207 -8.05 -15.56 3.71
C VAL A 207 -9.13 -15.68 2.64
N ILE A 208 -8.91 -16.54 1.63
CA ILE A 208 -9.91 -16.89 0.63
C ILE A 208 -10.61 -18.16 1.08
N ARG A 209 -11.93 -18.08 1.31
CA ARG A 209 -12.73 -19.21 1.78
C ARG A 209 -12.94 -20.26 0.69
N GLY A 210 -12.90 -21.54 1.10
CA GLY A 210 -13.03 -22.69 0.21
C GLY A 210 -11.81 -22.95 -0.66
N ALA A 211 -10.73 -22.20 -0.45
CA ALA A 211 -9.54 -22.24 -1.30
C ALA A 211 -8.43 -23.10 -0.70
N ALA A 212 -7.65 -23.72 -1.58
CA ALA A 212 -6.43 -24.45 -1.25
C ALA A 212 -5.22 -23.77 -1.92
N HIS A 213 -4.11 -24.49 -2.07
CA HIS A 213 -2.83 -23.95 -2.51
C HIS A 213 -2.82 -23.38 -3.95
N GLN A 214 -3.73 -23.85 -4.80
CA GLN A 214 -3.91 -23.43 -6.21
C GLN A 214 -4.66 -22.10 -6.40
N LEU A 215 -4.39 -21.09 -5.57
CA LEU A 215 -5.04 -19.78 -5.67
C LEU A 215 -4.98 -19.16 -7.08
N PRO A 216 -3.84 -19.17 -7.80
CA PRO A 216 -3.75 -18.57 -9.13
C PRO A 216 -4.66 -19.22 -10.18
N LEU A 217 -5.04 -20.48 -9.99
CA LEU A 217 -5.94 -21.23 -10.87
C LEU A 217 -7.40 -21.08 -10.45
N ALA A 218 -7.71 -21.54 -9.23
CA ALA A 218 -9.09 -21.73 -8.80
C ALA A 218 -9.77 -20.42 -8.36
N PHE A 219 -9.00 -19.46 -7.87
CA PHE A 219 -9.48 -18.20 -7.30
C PHE A 219 -8.76 -17.00 -7.90
N ALA A 220 -8.45 -17.09 -9.19
CA ALA A 220 -7.68 -16.09 -9.93
C ALA A 220 -8.28 -14.67 -9.84
N ARG A 221 -9.61 -14.56 -9.86
CA ARG A 221 -10.33 -13.29 -9.76
C ARG A 221 -10.16 -12.68 -8.37
N GLU A 222 -10.47 -13.46 -7.34
CA GLU A 222 -10.38 -13.03 -5.93
C GLU A 222 -8.95 -12.65 -5.56
N LEU A 223 -7.97 -13.47 -5.98
CA LEU A 223 -6.55 -13.17 -5.84
C LEU A 223 -6.20 -11.85 -6.56
N SER A 224 -6.69 -11.65 -7.79
CA SER A 224 -6.45 -10.41 -8.53
C SER A 224 -7.03 -9.20 -7.82
N ASP A 225 -8.21 -9.31 -7.22
CA ASP A 225 -8.88 -8.17 -6.59
C ASP A 225 -8.15 -7.75 -5.30
N ILE A 226 -7.66 -8.72 -4.52
CA ILE A 226 -6.80 -8.46 -3.35
C ILE A 226 -5.50 -7.76 -3.78
N ILE A 227 -4.81 -8.31 -4.78
CA ILE A 227 -3.51 -7.77 -5.23
C ILE A 227 -3.68 -6.40 -5.88
N LYS A 228 -4.72 -6.20 -6.71
CA LYS A 228 -5.08 -4.88 -7.26
C LYS A 228 -5.31 -3.86 -6.16
N ALA A 229 -6.02 -4.22 -5.11
CA ALA A 229 -6.32 -3.30 -4.02
C ALA A 229 -5.03 -2.82 -3.35
N GLN A 230 -4.12 -3.75 -3.02
CA GLN A 230 -2.80 -3.40 -2.48
C GLN A 230 -2.00 -2.50 -3.43
N ILE A 231 -1.86 -2.89 -4.70
CA ILE A 231 -1.13 -2.12 -5.71
C ILE A 231 -1.72 -0.71 -5.85
N SER A 232 -3.04 -0.60 -5.91
CA SER A 232 -3.73 0.69 -6.08
C SER A 232 -3.54 1.61 -4.88
N GLN A 233 -3.49 1.04 -3.67
CA GLN A 233 -3.19 1.77 -2.43
C GLN A 233 -1.75 2.28 -2.43
N GLU A 234 -0.78 1.43 -2.74
CA GLU A 234 0.62 1.82 -2.76
C GLU A 234 0.90 2.87 -3.85
N ASP A 235 0.37 2.68 -5.05
CA ASP A 235 0.44 3.69 -6.12
C ASP A 235 -0.18 5.02 -5.70
N TYR A 236 -1.25 4.97 -4.91
CA TYR A 236 -1.87 6.18 -4.39
C TYR A 236 -0.94 6.89 -3.41
N ARG A 237 -0.41 6.14 -2.42
CA ARG A 237 0.55 6.64 -1.44
C ARG A 237 1.76 7.31 -2.10
N GLN A 238 2.36 6.67 -3.11
CA GLN A 238 3.49 7.23 -3.84
C GLN A 238 3.13 8.50 -4.60
N ARG A 239 1.98 8.54 -5.28
CA ARG A 239 1.52 9.76 -5.97
C ARG A 239 1.36 10.94 -5.02
N ILE A 240 0.83 10.70 -3.82
CA ILE A 240 0.72 11.72 -2.78
C ILE A 240 2.12 12.20 -2.37
N ALA A 241 3.01 11.27 -2.00
CA ALA A 241 4.38 11.60 -1.61
C ALA A 241 5.14 12.42 -2.67
N GLU A 242 5.01 12.05 -3.94
CA GLU A 242 5.62 12.79 -5.05
C GLU A 242 4.97 14.15 -5.28
N SER A 243 3.64 14.25 -5.16
CA SER A 243 2.91 15.51 -5.34
C SER A 243 3.36 16.56 -4.33
N PHE A 244 3.39 16.18 -3.06
CA PHE A 244 3.91 17.02 -1.99
C PHE A 244 5.42 17.23 -2.13
N GLY A 245 6.18 16.21 -2.50
CA GLY A 245 7.62 16.32 -2.70
C GLY A 245 8.02 17.35 -3.77
N ARG A 246 7.27 17.42 -4.88
CA ARG A 246 7.45 18.46 -5.92
C ARG A 246 7.10 19.87 -5.40
N ALA A 247 6.12 19.98 -4.50
CA ALA A 247 5.68 21.23 -3.92
C ALA A 247 6.60 21.74 -2.79
N ALA A 248 7.36 20.87 -2.13
CA ALA A 248 8.11 21.15 -0.90
C ALA A 248 8.95 22.44 -0.96
N ALA A 249 9.57 22.75 -2.10
CA ALA A 249 10.42 23.94 -2.24
C ALA A 249 9.66 25.28 -2.21
N ARG A 250 8.37 25.28 -2.57
CA ARG A 250 7.53 26.47 -2.67
C ARG A 250 6.36 26.45 -1.69
N TYR A 251 6.15 25.32 -1.01
CA TYR A 251 4.99 25.04 -0.19
C TYR A 251 4.66 26.19 0.79
N ASP A 252 5.65 26.64 1.56
CA ASP A 252 5.49 27.72 2.53
C ASP A 252 5.02 29.06 1.92
N GLN A 253 5.33 29.31 0.65
CA GLN A 253 4.97 30.56 -0.04
C GLN A 253 3.51 30.57 -0.51
N VAL A 254 2.89 29.39 -0.62
CA VAL A 254 1.55 29.23 -1.23
C VAL A 254 0.53 28.59 -0.30
N ALA A 255 0.93 28.13 0.89
CA ALA A 255 0.10 27.40 1.84
C ALA A 255 -0.65 28.31 2.85
N GLU A 256 -1.20 29.44 2.39
CA GLU A 256 -1.84 30.43 3.28
C GLU A 256 -3.01 29.85 4.10
N LEU A 257 -3.85 29.00 3.48
CA LEU A 257 -4.96 28.32 4.17
C LEU A 257 -4.42 27.40 5.29
N GLN A 258 -3.40 26.60 4.97
CA GLN A 258 -2.78 25.66 5.90
C GLN A 258 -2.18 26.40 7.09
N GLN A 259 -1.54 27.54 6.85
CA GLN A 259 -0.97 28.37 7.91
C GLN A 259 -2.06 28.95 8.84
N ARG A 260 -3.18 29.43 8.27
CA ARG A 260 -4.32 29.91 9.08
C ARG A 260 -4.93 28.81 9.94
N VAL A 261 -5.17 27.64 9.36
CA VAL A 261 -5.72 26.48 10.08
C VAL A 261 -4.77 26.03 11.19
N ALA A 262 -3.47 25.86 10.88
CA ALA A 262 -2.47 25.48 11.88
C ALA A 262 -2.40 26.48 13.04
N LYS A 263 -2.43 27.78 12.75
CA LYS A 263 -2.42 28.82 13.78
C LYS A 263 -3.66 28.80 14.66
N LYS A 264 -4.84 28.56 14.07
CA LYS A 264 -6.09 28.44 14.82
C LYS A 264 -6.05 27.21 15.74
N LEU A 265 -5.68 26.05 15.18
CA LEU A 265 -5.54 24.79 15.90
C LEU A 265 -4.65 24.95 17.15
N ILE A 266 -3.44 25.47 16.99
CA ILE A 266 -2.51 25.60 18.13
C ILE A 266 -2.86 26.75 19.07
N THR A 267 -3.70 27.72 18.69
CA THR A 267 -4.11 28.79 19.60
C THR A 267 -4.97 28.24 20.73
N SER A 268 -5.90 27.32 20.40
CA SER A 268 -6.87 26.75 21.34
C SER A 268 -6.30 25.69 22.29
N HIS A 269 -5.09 25.18 22.03
CA HIS A 269 -4.52 24.07 22.81
C HIS A 269 -3.22 24.49 23.52
N ALA A 270 -3.06 24.08 24.78
CA ALA A 270 -1.81 24.23 25.52
C ALA A 270 -0.83 23.11 25.19
N PHE A 271 0.46 23.28 25.47
CA PHE A 271 1.47 22.21 25.39
C PHE A 271 2.41 22.38 26.59
N SER A 272 2.88 21.29 27.17
CA SER A 272 3.79 21.32 28.32
C SER A 272 5.21 20.96 27.92
N GLY A 273 6.21 21.65 28.49
CA GLY A 273 7.63 21.57 28.08
C GLY A 273 8.30 20.19 28.15
N GLY A 274 7.65 19.19 28.77
CA GLY A 274 8.17 17.82 28.92
C GLY A 274 7.49 16.77 28.04
N GLU A 275 6.53 17.16 27.21
CA GLU A 275 5.78 16.24 26.33
C GLU A 275 6.61 15.80 25.12
N LEU A 276 6.57 14.51 24.78
CA LEU A 276 6.92 14.06 23.44
C LEU A 276 5.75 14.35 22.50
N VAL A 277 5.91 15.37 21.66
CA VAL A 277 4.93 15.78 20.64
C VAL A 277 5.30 15.18 19.29
N LEU A 278 4.36 14.47 18.67
CA LEU A 278 4.48 13.92 17.32
C LEU A 278 3.63 14.74 16.33
N ASP A 279 4.26 15.36 15.34
CA ASP A 279 3.61 16.07 14.23
C ASP A 279 3.42 15.14 13.03
N VAL A 280 2.20 14.67 12.80
CA VAL A 280 1.85 13.73 11.74
C VAL A 280 1.41 14.47 10.48
N GLY A 281 2.12 14.22 9.38
CA GLY A 281 2.04 15.02 8.16
C GLY A 281 2.66 16.40 8.36
N CYS A 282 3.87 16.41 8.93
CA CYS A 282 4.52 17.64 9.39
C CYS A 282 4.86 18.63 8.26
N GLY A 283 4.87 18.17 7.00
CA GLY A 283 5.25 18.97 5.84
C GLY A 283 6.61 19.62 6.03
N THR A 284 6.70 20.91 5.72
CA THR A 284 7.90 21.73 5.92
C THR A 284 8.11 22.18 7.38
N GLY A 285 7.21 21.85 8.31
CA GLY A 285 7.34 22.12 9.75
C GLY A 285 6.76 23.45 10.22
N TYR A 286 5.77 24.00 9.53
CA TYR A 286 5.09 25.22 9.98
C TYR A 286 4.35 25.03 11.32
N LEU A 287 3.57 23.95 11.45
CA LEU A 287 2.86 23.63 12.69
C LEU A 287 3.83 23.41 13.85
N SER A 288 4.86 22.59 13.64
CA SER A 288 5.93 22.36 14.63
C SER A 288 6.64 23.64 15.08
N GLN A 289 6.87 24.59 14.18
CA GLN A 289 7.46 25.89 14.53
C GLN A 289 6.56 26.69 15.46
N LEU A 290 5.25 26.71 15.21
CA LEU A 290 4.30 27.40 16.08
C LEU A 290 4.24 26.78 17.48
N ILE A 291 4.34 25.44 17.58
CA ILE A 291 4.38 24.73 18.86
C ILE A 291 5.66 25.09 19.64
N LEU A 292 6.80 25.10 18.95
CA LEU A 292 8.09 25.49 19.52
C LEU A 292 8.06 26.92 20.06
N GLU A 293 7.53 27.87 19.29
CA GLU A 293 7.41 29.27 19.69
C GLU A 293 6.45 29.44 20.88
N LYS A 294 5.36 28.67 20.93
CA LYS A 294 4.36 28.78 21.98
C LYS A 294 4.79 28.15 23.31
N SER A 295 5.53 27.05 23.27
CA SER A 295 5.73 26.18 24.45
C SER A 295 7.19 25.80 24.74
N GLY A 296 8.11 26.06 23.81
CA GLY A 296 9.49 25.56 23.87
C GLY A 296 9.64 24.07 23.53
N VAL A 297 8.54 23.35 23.29
CA VAL A 297 8.57 21.95 22.89
C VAL A 297 8.94 21.82 21.42
N LYS A 298 9.84 20.91 21.11
CA LYS A 298 10.28 20.62 19.75
C LYS A 298 9.66 19.31 19.27
N PRO A 299 8.65 19.34 18.40
CA PRO A 299 8.02 18.11 17.94
C PRO A 299 8.97 17.24 17.12
N VAL A 300 8.68 15.94 17.12
CA VAL A 300 9.20 14.98 16.15
C VAL A 300 8.20 14.90 15.01
N GLY A 301 8.66 14.98 13.76
CA GLY A 301 7.79 14.98 12.58
C GLY A 301 7.74 13.64 11.86
N VAL A 302 6.60 13.31 11.28
CA VAL A 302 6.49 12.30 10.23
C VAL A 302 5.78 12.86 9.01
N ASP A 303 6.26 12.50 7.83
CA ASP A 303 5.64 12.85 6.55
C ASP A 303 5.91 11.74 5.54
N ILE A 304 4.99 11.54 4.61
CA ILE A 304 5.13 10.52 3.56
C ILE A 304 6.18 10.92 2.51
N SER A 305 6.47 12.22 2.38
CA SER A 305 7.42 12.78 1.42
C SER A 305 8.80 12.98 2.05
N ALA A 306 9.80 12.31 1.47
CA ALA A 306 11.21 12.53 1.84
C ALA A 306 11.62 14.00 1.69
N GLN A 307 11.17 14.68 0.63
CA GLN A 307 11.51 16.08 0.41
C GLN A 307 10.86 17.02 1.44
N MET A 308 9.69 16.67 1.99
CA MET A 308 9.11 17.40 3.11
C MET A 308 9.96 17.23 4.37
N ILE A 309 10.37 16.00 4.69
CA ILE A 309 11.26 15.70 5.81
C ILE A 309 12.62 16.39 5.68
N ASP A 310 13.18 16.50 4.47
CA ASP A 310 14.41 17.25 4.24
C ASP A 310 14.25 18.73 4.64
N ARG A 311 13.12 19.35 4.27
CA ARG A 311 12.80 20.75 4.65
C ARG A 311 12.53 20.89 6.15
N TYR A 312 11.80 19.94 6.73
CA TYR A 312 11.54 19.86 8.16
C TYR A 312 12.85 19.81 8.97
N SER A 313 13.78 18.98 8.52
CA SER A 313 15.11 18.81 9.14
C SER A 313 15.99 20.04 8.96
N GLN A 314 15.92 20.73 7.81
CA GLN A 314 16.62 22.00 7.59
C GLN A 314 16.17 23.12 8.53
N ARG A 315 14.94 23.07 9.05
CA ARG A 315 14.46 23.96 10.12
C ARG A 315 14.93 23.55 11.51
N GLY A 316 15.72 22.47 11.60
CA GLY A 316 16.32 21.98 12.81
C GLY A 316 15.49 20.93 13.54
N PHE A 317 14.34 20.48 13.03
CA PHE A 317 13.54 19.43 13.68
C PHE A 317 14.02 18.02 13.35
N THR A 318 13.58 17.02 14.12
CA THR A 318 13.86 15.60 13.83
C THR A 318 12.65 15.01 13.11
N GLY A 319 12.83 14.55 11.87
CA GLY A 319 11.74 14.00 11.05
C GLY A 319 12.03 12.61 10.49
N TYR A 320 10.97 11.81 10.27
CA TYR A 320 11.06 10.48 9.65
C TYR A 320 10.10 10.37 8.46
N VAL A 321 10.56 9.72 7.39
CA VAL A 321 9.69 9.36 6.26
C VAL A 321 8.83 8.17 6.67
N ALA A 322 7.53 8.38 6.85
CA ALA A 322 6.61 7.34 7.30
C ALA A 322 5.18 7.59 6.86
N ASP A 323 4.38 6.53 6.85
CA ASP A 323 2.93 6.59 6.64
C ASP A 323 2.21 6.83 7.97
N ALA A 324 1.23 7.73 7.99
CA ALA A 324 0.38 7.95 9.15
C ALA A 324 -0.46 6.70 9.50
N GLU A 325 -0.68 5.80 8.54
CA GLU A 325 -1.34 4.50 8.75
C GLU A 325 -0.40 3.42 9.33
N SER A 326 0.89 3.71 9.51
CA SER A 326 1.89 2.80 10.11
C SER A 326 3.07 3.58 10.68
N LEU A 327 2.96 3.99 11.93
CA LEU A 327 3.89 4.91 12.57
C LEU A 327 5.11 4.15 13.15
N PRO A 328 6.36 4.62 12.91
CA PRO A 328 7.59 3.96 13.37
C PRO A 328 7.90 4.26 14.85
N PHE A 329 6.87 4.26 15.70
CA PHE A 329 6.97 4.54 17.14
C PHE A 329 6.50 3.35 17.95
N ALA A 330 7.10 3.15 19.11
CA ALA A 330 6.69 2.12 20.04
C ALA A 330 5.30 2.42 20.63
N ASP A 331 4.62 1.38 21.07
CA ASP A 331 3.32 1.49 21.74
C ASP A 331 3.44 2.37 23.00
N GLY A 332 2.45 3.24 23.23
CA GLY A 332 2.40 4.08 24.43
C GLY A 332 3.63 4.98 24.65
N SER A 333 4.27 5.45 23.59
CA SER A 333 5.51 6.23 23.67
C SER A 333 5.32 7.74 23.53
N VAL A 334 4.22 8.20 22.93
CA VAL A 334 3.94 9.61 22.59
C VAL A 334 2.96 10.25 23.57
N ASP A 335 3.22 11.49 23.99
CA ASP A 335 2.34 12.24 24.90
C ASP A 335 1.24 13.00 24.15
N VAL A 336 1.59 13.66 23.04
CA VAL A 336 0.64 14.44 22.23
C VAL A 336 0.88 14.18 20.75
N ILE A 337 -0.18 13.88 20.02
CA ILE A 337 -0.14 13.82 18.55
C ILE A 337 -0.80 15.08 18.01
N VAL A 338 -0.13 15.76 17.08
CA VAL A 338 -0.69 16.89 16.34
C VAL A 338 -0.71 16.57 14.84
N SER A 339 -1.70 17.09 14.12
CA SER A 339 -1.75 16.97 12.65
C SER A 339 -2.60 18.10 12.08
N SER A 340 -2.15 18.74 11.00
CA SER A 340 -2.93 19.81 10.35
C SER A 340 -3.01 19.59 8.85
N LEU A 341 -4.24 19.33 8.37
CA LEU A 341 -4.57 19.14 6.96
C LEU A 341 -3.71 18.07 6.27
N ALA A 342 -3.45 16.96 6.97
CA ALA A 342 -2.70 15.81 6.44
C ALA A 342 -3.56 14.54 6.31
N ILE A 343 -4.29 14.14 7.35
CA ILE A 343 -4.94 12.83 7.41
C ILE A 343 -6.03 12.58 6.35
N GLN A 344 -6.55 13.63 5.71
CA GLN A 344 -7.49 13.49 4.59
C GLN A 344 -6.86 12.87 3.33
N TRP A 345 -5.53 12.75 3.30
CA TRP A 345 -4.78 12.08 2.23
C TRP A 345 -4.52 10.59 2.51
N CYS A 346 -4.90 10.09 3.69
CA CYS A 346 -4.79 8.68 4.02
C CYS A 346 -5.90 7.87 3.32
N ALA A 347 -5.56 6.66 2.88
CA ALA A 347 -6.52 5.79 2.21
C ALA A 347 -7.52 5.19 3.21
N PHE A 348 -7.08 4.96 4.45
CA PHE A 348 -7.85 4.35 5.53
C PHE A 348 -7.75 5.19 6.81
N PRO A 349 -8.58 6.24 6.96
CA PRO A 349 -8.64 7.04 8.17
C PRO A 349 -8.74 6.23 9.46
N GLU A 350 -9.50 5.13 9.46
CA GLU A 350 -9.64 4.24 10.61
C GLU A 350 -8.32 3.60 11.07
N ARG A 351 -7.38 3.38 10.15
CA ARG A 351 -6.04 2.87 10.50
C ARG A 351 -5.19 3.95 11.14
N VAL A 352 -5.32 5.20 10.68
CA VAL A 352 -4.63 6.35 11.28
C VAL A 352 -5.02 6.50 12.75
N PHE A 353 -6.32 6.48 13.06
CA PHE A 353 -6.76 6.60 14.47
C PHE A 353 -6.33 5.40 15.32
N LYS A 354 -6.32 4.18 14.77
CA LYS A 354 -5.78 3.00 15.48
C LYS A 354 -4.28 3.15 15.76
N GLU A 355 -3.51 3.63 14.81
CA GLU A 355 -2.08 3.91 15.01
C GLU A 355 -1.86 5.03 16.02
N PHE A 356 -2.69 6.07 16.00
CA PHE A 356 -2.65 7.12 17.01
C PHE A 356 -2.88 6.53 18.40
N ARG A 357 -3.95 5.74 18.58
CA ARG A 357 -4.23 5.06 19.87
C ARG A 357 -3.08 4.15 20.30
N ARG A 358 -2.46 3.43 19.36
CA ARG A 358 -1.34 2.52 19.65
C ARG A 358 -0.12 3.26 20.19
N VAL A 359 0.33 4.32 19.52
CA VAL A 359 1.56 5.03 19.90
C VAL A 359 1.36 6.00 21.05
N LEU A 360 0.12 6.44 21.30
CA LEU A 360 -0.21 7.40 22.34
C LEU A 360 -0.18 6.74 23.72
N LYS A 361 0.40 7.43 24.70
CA LYS A 361 0.33 7.05 26.11
C LYS A 361 -1.14 7.01 26.58
N PRO A 362 -1.47 6.22 27.62
CA PRO A 362 -2.84 6.16 28.15
C PRO A 362 -3.44 7.51 28.57
N SER A 363 -2.60 8.48 28.99
CA SER A 363 -3.02 9.84 29.34
C SER A 363 -2.70 10.88 28.27
N GLY A 364 -2.29 10.43 27.08
CA GLY A 364 -1.97 11.31 25.97
C GLY A 364 -3.21 11.80 25.28
N ARG A 365 -3.04 12.73 24.34
CA ARG A 365 -4.14 13.27 23.54
C ARG A 365 -3.75 13.53 22.09
N VAL A 366 -4.75 13.67 21.24
CA VAL A 366 -4.58 14.05 19.84
C VAL A 366 -5.25 15.38 19.59
N VAL A 367 -4.58 16.29 18.89
CA VAL A 367 -5.12 17.59 18.46
C VAL A 367 -4.89 17.72 16.97
N LEU A 368 -5.95 17.66 16.17
CA LEU A 368 -5.81 17.72 14.71
C LEU A 368 -6.85 18.58 14.02
N ALA A 369 -6.49 19.05 12.82
CA ALA A 369 -7.40 19.66 11.87
C ALA A 369 -7.40 18.89 10.54
N THR A 370 -8.57 18.65 9.98
CA THR A 370 -8.76 17.95 8.70
C THR A 370 -9.88 18.58 7.87
N LEU A 371 -10.13 18.05 6.67
CA LEU A 371 -11.17 18.51 5.76
C LEU A 371 -12.34 17.53 5.75
N ALA A 372 -13.56 18.06 5.78
CA ALA A 372 -14.80 17.29 5.69
C ALA A 372 -15.55 17.55 4.38
N ASP A 373 -16.59 16.74 4.17
CA ASP A 373 -17.54 16.92 3.07
C ASP A 373 -18.04 18.37 2.97
N GLY A 374 -18.26 18.83 1.74
CA GLY A 374 -18.52 20.23 1.41
C GLY A 374 -17.26 21.03 1.04
N THR A 375 -16.06 20.52 1.33
CA THR A 375 -14.81 21.11 0.85
C THR A 375 -14.74 21.14 -0.68
N LEU A 376 -14.42 22.31 -1.24
CA LEU A 376 -14.32 22.62 -2.67
C LEU A 376 -15.59 22.30 -3.46
N CYS A 377 -16.77 22.34 -2.81
CA CYS A 377 -18.03 21.94 -3.43
C CYS A 377 -18.39 22.80 -4.66
N GLU A 378 -18.01 24.07 -4.69
CA GLU A 378 -18.23 24.95 -5.84
C GLU A 378 -17.47 24.45 -7.07
N LEU A 379 -16.23 24.00 -6.86
CA LEU A 379 -15.34 23.52 -7.90
C LEU A 379 -15.83 22.17 -8.46
N GLN A 380 -16.31 21.26 -7.61
CA GLN A 380 -16.91 20.00 -8.06
C GLN A 380 -18.26 20.24 -8.77
N ARG A 381 -19.13 21.11 -8.25
CA ARG A 381 -20.40 21.48 -8.93
C ARG A 381 -20.15 22.07 -10.32
N ALA A 382 -19.14 22.92 -10.46
CA ALA A 382 -18.72 23.46 -11.75
C ALA A 382 -18.22 22.37 -12.72
N ALA A 383 -17.51 21.36 -12.20
CA ALA A 383 -17.05 20.21 -12.97
C ALA A 383 -18.23 19.35 -13.46
N ASP A 384 -19.22 19.12 -12.60
CA ASP A 384 -20.43 18.37 -12.93
C ASP A 384 -21.25 19.08 -14.03
N GLN A 385 -21.44 20.41 -13.92
CA GLN A 385 -22.09 21.23 -14.95
C GLN A 385 -21.33 21.20 -16.28
N SER A 386 -20.01 21.01 -16.22
CA SER A 386 -19.13 20.92 -17.39
C SER A 386 -18.95 19.49 -17.92
N GLN A 387 -19.66 18.50 -17.34
CA GLN A 387 -19.58 17.08 -17.68
C GLN A 387 -18.17 16.49 -17.57
N LEU A 388 -17.37 17.03 -16.63
CA LEU A 388 -15.99 16.58 -16.39
C LEU A 388 -15.91 15.46 -15.34
N GLY A 389 -17.03 15.11 -14.71
CA GLY A 389 -17.06 14.13 -13.63
C GLY A 389 -16.26 14.58 -12.41
N ARG A 390 -15.74 13.61 -11.65
CA ARG A 390 -15.01 13.88 -10.40
C ARG A 390 -13.65 14.53 -10.68
N ARG A 391 -13.46 15.73 -10.13
CA ARG A 391 -12.21 16.50 -10.21
C ARG A 391 -11.62 16.85 -8.85
N ILE A 392 -12.36 16.59 -7.77
CA ILE A 392 -11.94 16.83 -6.39
C ILE A 392 -12.02 15.53 -5.59
N ASN A 393 -11.16 15.41 -4.57
CA ASN A 393 -11.26 14.33 -3.60
C ASN A 393 -12.61 14.34 -2.90
N ARG A 394 -13.07 13.14 -2.53
CA ARG A 394 -14.17 13.02 -1.58
C ARG A 394 -13.58 13.14 -0.19
N PHE A 395 -14.21 13.97 0.62
CA PHE A 395 -13.87 14.13 2.02
C PHE A 395 -14.94 13.45 2.85
N PRO A 396 -14.58 12.72 3.92
CA PRO A 396 -15.57 12.13 4.81
C PRO A 396 -16.48 13.21 5.42
N PRO A 397 -17.78 12.93 5.61
CA PRO A 397 -18.64 13.72 6.48
C PRO A 397 -18.06 13.85 7.90
N ILE A 398 -18.49 14.85 8.66
CA ILE A 398 -18.02 15.06 10.04
C ILE A 398 -18.34 13.84 10.91
N GLU A 399 -19.51 13.26 10.71
CA GLU A 399 -19.98 12.08 11.45
C GLU A 399 -19.08 10.86 11.19
N ASP A 400 -18.47 10.79 10.02
CA ASP A 400 -17.55 9.69 9.67
C ASP A 400 -16.22 9.87 10.40
N TRP A 401 -15.69 11.09 10.48
CA TRP A 401 -14.50 11.39 11.27
C TRP A 401 -14.69 11.04 12.75
N CYS A 402 -15.87 11.35 13.32
CA CYS A 402 -16.24 10.93 14.67
C CYS A 402 -16.21 9.40 14.81
N ARG A 403 -16.88 8.67 13.90
CA ARG A 403 -16.92 7.20 13.94
C ARG A 403 -15.54 6.56 13.78
N PHE A 404 -14.65 7.14 12.97
CA PHE A 404 -13.29 6.62 12.83
C PHE A 404 -12.51 6.74 14.13
N ALA A 405 -12.59 7.89 14.82
CA ALA A 405 -11.95 8.09 16.10
C ALA A 405 -12.54 7.21 17.22
N GLU A 406 -13.88 7.12 17.30
CA GLU A 406 -14.58 6.25 18.27
C GLU A 406 -14.23 4.76 18.06
N SER A 407 -14.02 4.33 16.80
CA SER A 407 -13.60 2.95 16.50
C SER A 407 -12.19 2.59 17.00
N ALA A 408 -11.41 3.61 17.36
CA ALA A 408 -10.11 3.49 18.04
C ALA A 408 -10.20 3.89 19.53
N GLU A 409 -11.42 3.83 20.09
CA GLU A 409 -11.74 4.01 21.51
C GLU A 409 -11.45 5.42 22.06
N PHE A 410 -11.38 6.44 21.21
CA PHE A 410 -11.25 7.84 21.64
C PHE A 410 -12.57 8.45 22.12
N ALA A 411 -12.48 9.24 23.19
CA ALA A 411 -13.48 10.27 23.45
C ALA A 411 -13.20 11.44 22.49
N VAL A 412 -14.24 11.94 21.82
CA VAL A 412 -14.10 12.86 20.69
C VAL A 412 -14.76 14.20 21.02
N GLU A 413 -13.99 15.29 20.94
CA GLU A 413 -14.51 16.65 20.87
C GLU A 413 -14.23 17.23 19.48
N MET A 414 -15.24 17.83 18.84
CA MET A 414 -15.13 18.34 17.48
C MET A 414 -15.76 19.71 17.33
N ALA A 415 -15.10 20.55 16.54
CA ALA A 415 -15.65 21.80 16.04
C ALA A 415 -15.43 21.89 14.53
N SER A 416 -16.33 22.55 13.81
CA SER A 416 -16.14 22.78 12.38
C SER A 416 -16.40 24.23 11.99
N TYR A 417 -15.75 24.66 10.90
CA TYR A 417 -15.89 26.00 10.34
C TYR A 417 -15.48 26.01 8.87
N ASN A 418 -15.87 27.07 8.17
CA ASN A 418 -15.52 27.27 6.77
C ASN A 418 -14.36 28.26 6.60
N GLU A 419 -13.44 27.92 5.72
CA GLU A 419 -12.37 28.81 5.26
C GLU A 419 -12.52 29.09 3.77
N GLY A 420 -12.48 30.37 3.40
CA GLY A 420 -12.56 30.81 2.01
C GLY A 420 -11.17 30.98 1.39
N VAL A 421 -11.03 30.56 0.13
CA VAL A 421 -9.89 30.91 -0.72
C VAL A 421 -10.41 31.54 -2.01
N SER A 422 -9.92 32.74 -2.31
CA SER A 422 -10.29 33.51 -3.49
C SER A 422 -9.10 33.63 -4.45
N ALA A 423 -9.35 33.40 -5.74
CA ALA A 423 -8.37 33.63 -6.81
C ALA A 423 -8.88 34.69 -7.79
N LYS A 424 -7.96 35.40 -8.45
CA LYS A 424 -8.32 36.39 -9.49
C LYS A 424 -8.74 35.74 -10.80
N THR A 425 -8.18 34.57 -11.09
CA THR A 425 -8.46 33.82 -12.31
C THR A 425 -8.58 32.33 -12.00
N PHE A 426 -9.34 31.61 -12.84
CA PHE A 426 -9.47 30.16 -12.72
C PHE A 426 -8.11 29.44 -12.81
N THR A 427 -7.25 29.87 -13.72
CA THR A 427 -5.90 29.31 -13.88
C THR A 427 -5.05 29.51 -12.64
N GLN A 428 -5.19 30.65 -11.95
CA GLN A 428 -4.51 30.89 -10.67
C GLN A 428 -5.02 29.95 -9.58
N LEU A 429 -6.33 29.70 -9.51
CA LEU A 429 -6.93 28.74 -8.57
C LEU A 429 -6.39 27.33 -8.80
N LEU A 430 -6.41 26.83 -10.05
CA LEU A 430 -5.90 25.51 -10.38
C LEU A 430 -4.39 25.38 -10.13
N ARG A 431 -3.63 26.45 -10.39
CA ARG A 431 -2.20 26.49 -10.08
C ARG A 431 -1.97 26.44 -8.57
N HIS A 432 -2.74 27.19 -7.79
CA HIS A 432 -2.64 27.18 -6.34
C HIS A 432 -2.87 25.78 -5.76
N LEU A 433 -3.95 25.09 -6.18
CA LEU A 433 -4.22 23.71 -5.78
C LEU A 433 -3.08 22.74 -6.15
N ARG A 434 -2.44 22.94 -7.31
CA ARG A 434 -1.28 22.17 -7.73
C ARG A 434 -0.03 22.48 -6.91
N ASP A 435 0.24 23.75 -6.64
CA ASP A 435 1.44 24.20 -5.96
C ASP A 435 1.44 23.82 -4.47
N ILE A 436 0.26 23.53 -3.88
CA ILE A 436 0.13 22.93 -2.53
C ILE A 436 0.08 21.39 -2.57
N GLY A 437 0.30 20.76 -3.72
CA GLY A 437 0.26 19.29 -3.89
C GLY A 437 -1.14 18.67 -3.91
N ALA A 438 -2.20 19.49 -3.83
CA ALA A 438 -3.59 19.04 -3.70
C ALA A 438 -4.29 18.68 -5.04
N ASN A 439 -3.52 18.43 -6.10
CA ASN A 439 -4.03 18.07 -7.43
C ASN A 439 -4.16 16.56 -7.66
N CYS A 440 -3.94 15.74 -6.64
CA CYS A 440 -4.15 14.29 -6.71
C CYS A 440 -5.59 13.93 -6.35
N VAL A 441 -6.35 13.38 -7.32
CA VAL A 441 -7.73 12.93 -7.11
C VAL A 441 -7.78 11.41 -6.87
N ILE A 442 -8.26 10.98 -5.71
CA ILE A 442 -8.45 9.57 -5.32
C ILE A 442 -9.44 8.91 -6.28
N GLY A 443 -8.99 7.92 -7.05
CA GLY A 443 -9.81 7.19 -8.03
C GLY A 443 -10.43 8.09 -9.11
N GLY A 444 -9.91 9.30 -9.32
CA GLY A 444 -10.38 10.22 -10.34
C GLY A 444 -9.89 9.83 -11.73
N ASP A 445 -10.60 10.28 -12.76
CA ASP A 445 -10.19 10.09 -14.15
C ASP A 445 -8.88 10.86 -14.40
N ARG A 446 -7.87 10.13 -14.91
CA ARG A 446 -6.50 10.61 -15.11
C ARG A 446 -6.35 11.45 -16.37
N ALA A 447 -7.40 11.58 -17.18
CA ALA A 447 -7.34 12.31 -18.44
C ALA A 447 -6.97 13.79 -18.21
N ALA A 448 -5.89 14.22 -18.86
CA ALA A 448 -5.52 15.62 -18.89
C ALA A 448 -6.62 16.42 -19.59
N LEU A 449 -7.10 17.48 -18.93
CA LEU A 449 -8.11 18.35 -19.52
C LEU A 449 -7.50 19.15 -20.67
N ASN A 450 -8.22 19.21 -21.79
CA ASN A 450 -7.88 20.12 -22.87
C ASN A 450 -8.27 21.57 -22.50
N ARG A 451 -7.76 22.54 -23.27
CA ARG A 451 -8.00 23.96 -23.01
C ARG A 451 -9.49 24.32 -22.98
N GLY A 452 -10.29 23.76 -23.89
CA GLY A 452 -11.72 24.02 -23.94
C GLY A 452 -12.48 23.47 -22.73
N GLU A 453 -12.05 22.34 -22.17
CA GLU A 453 -12.61 21.80 -20.93
C GLU A 453 -12.28 22.67 -19.72
N ILE A 454 -11.04 23.16 -19.63
CA ILE A 454 -10.60 24.09 -18.58
C ILE A 454 -11.40 25.39 -18.66
N ASP A 455 -11.59 25.94 -19.87
CA ASP A 455 -12.33 27.18 -20.07
C ASP A 455 -13.81 27.02 -19.68
N ARG A 456 -14.47 25.91 -20.07
CA ARG A 456 -15.86 25.61 -19.66
C ARG A 456 -15.98 25.47 -18.14
N TRP A 457 -15.03 24.78 -17.51
CA TRP A 457 -15.02 24.60 -16.06
C TRP A 457 -14.87 25.93 -15.32
N GLY A 458 -13.95 26.78 -15.80
CA GLY A 458 -13.76 28.11 -15.24
C GLY A 458 -14.99 29.01 -15.40
N GLN A 459 -15.66 28.96 -16.55
CA GLN A 459 -16.91 29.70 -16.77
C GLN A 459 -18.02 29.24 -15.83
N ALA A 460 -18.21 27.92 -15.69
CA ALA A 460 -19.21 27.36 -14.76
C ALA A 460 -18.94 27.80 -13.31
N LEU A 461 -17.69 27.76 -12.87
CA LEU A 461 -17.31 28.22 -11.53
C LEU A 461 -17.57 29.73 -11.37
N ALA A 462 -17.18 30.55 -12.35
CA ALA A 462 -17.43 31.98 -12.31
C ALA A 462 -18.93 32.29 -12.21
N THR A 463 -19.78 31.56 -12.93
CA THR A 463 -21.24 31.70 -12.83
C THR A 463 -21.74 31.34 -11.43
N LEU A 464 -21.29 30.22 -10.85
CA LEU A 464 -21.66 29.81 -9.50
C LEU A 464 -21.22 30.83 -8.43
N CYS A 465 -20.06 31.46 -8.64
CA CYS A 465 -19.46 32.39 -7.69
C CYS A 465 -19.70 33.87 -8.06
N LYS A 466 -20.71 34.19 -8.87
CA LYS A 466 -21.11 35.56 -9.27
C LYS A 466 -19.95 36.42 -9.83
N GLY A 467 -19.11 35.81 -10.66
CA GLY A 467 -17.97 36.44 -11.34
C GLY A 467 -16.63 36.28 -10.62
N GLY A 468 -16.60 35.67 -9.43
CA GLY A 468 -15.36 35.35 -8.71
C GLY A 468 -14.89 33.91 -8.90
N PHE A 469 -13.69 33.59 -8.37
CA PHE A 469 -13.19 32.22 -8.23
C PHE A 469 -12.95 31.93 -6.75
N ASN A 470 -14.06 31.75 -6.03
CA ASN A 470 -14.06 31.50 -4.59
C ASN A 470 -14.31 30.02 -4.35
N THR A 471 -13.57 29.46 -3.41
CA THR A 471 -13.73 28.06 -2.99
C THR A 471 -13.78 27.98 -1.48
N THR A 472 -14.61 27.08 -0.98
CA THR A 472 -14.82 26.90 0.46
C THR A 472 -14.16 25.60 0.92
N TYR A 473 -13.43 25.65 2.03
CA TYR A 473 -12.91 24.48 2.72
C TYR A 473 -13.68 24.29 4.01
N HIS A 474 -14.26 23.10 4.20
CA HIS A 474 -14.95 22.75 5.43
C HIS A 474 -13.94 22.08 6.36
N VAL A 475 -13.43 22.86 7.31
CA VAL A 475 -12.40 22.42 8.25
C VAL A 475 -13.05 21.88 9.51
N VAL A 476 -12.50 20.77 9.99
CA VAL A 476 -12.89 20.14 11.25
C VAL A 476 -11.67 20.09 12.15
N GLU A 477 -11.79 20.67 13.34
CA GLU A 477 -10.85 20.51 14.45
C GLU A 477 -11.35 19.38 15.34
N ILE A 478 -10.45 18.47 15.72
CA ILE A 478 -10.75 17.29 16.53
C ILE A 478 -9.73 17.23 17.68
N GLU A 479 -10.23 17.15 18.91
CA GLU A 479 -9.45 16.79 20.09
C GLU A 479 -9.89 15.39 20.58
N LEU A 480 -8.92 14.53 20.85
CA LEU A 480 -9.14 13.14 21.26
C LEU A 480 -8.41 12.83 22.56
N THR A 481 -9.07 12.08 23.45
CA THR A 481 -8.49 11.56 24.72
C THR A 481 -8.70 10.06 24.90
#